data_AF-A0A7W3IWR4-F1
#
_entry.id   AF-A0A7W3IWR4-F1
#
_cell.length_a   1.000
_cell.length_b   1.000
_cell.length_c   1.000
_cell.angle_alpha   90.00
_cell.angle_beta   90.00
_cell.angle_gamma   90.00
#
_symmetry.space_group_name_H-M   'P 1'
#
loop_
_entity.id
_entity.type
_entity.pdbx_description
1 polymer ?
#
loop_
_entity_poly.entity_id
_entity_poly.type
_entity_poly.pdbx_seq_one_letter_code
_entity_poly.pdbx_strand_id
1 'polypeptide(L)'
;MTTAPADRPLDGFLIGVTAARKVEEQVALLERRGARVEWAPALSQDPNHVDDEQLRAATEDVLARPVDMFLATTGVGMKAWFGAAERWGMLDDLVAAIGGAEILARGPKSVGALRRQGLRELWAPESECFEDVLAHLRGRDLSGLRIVVQEHGQSLSMASHALRRQGADVTVVTVYRVASAEDPAPMFRMVDLIADRKLDAVTFTSAPAVAALMDAAGVMGRRDAVAAAFQADVVATCVGPVTAAAFELWGVPTIQPSRSRLAAMIKLMETELPARRSGTAIPVAGHLLVLHGDTVLLDGVEVRMSAGPLAVLQRLAVNPGHVVSRQELLCALPGGASGSEHAVEMAVARVRAAIGTRLVQTVVKRGYRLAP
;
A
#
# COMPACT_ATOMS: atom_id res chain seq x y z
N MET A 1 -14.10 -39.46 20.27
CA MET A 1 -13.16 -38.33 20.17
C MET A 1 -13.87 -37.22 19.42
N THR A 2 -14.44 -36.26 20.14
CA THR A 2 -15.07 -35.07 19.58
C THR A 2 -13.96 -34.17 19.07
N THR A 3 -13.80 -34.08 17.75
CA THR A 3 -12.89 -33.15 17.11
C THR A 3 -13.36 -31.73 17.44
N ALA A 4 -12.51 -30.95 18.10
CA ALA A 4 -12.72 -29.52 18.23
C ALA A 4 -12.95 -28.93 16.82
N PRO A 5 -13.88 -27.97 16.65
CA PRO A 5 -14.06 -27.33 15.35
C PRO A 5 -12.73 -26.71 14.94
N ALA A 6 -12.30 -26.97 13.70
CA ALA A 6 -11.12 -26.33 13.14
C ALA A 6 -11.33 -24.82 13.24
N ASP A 7 -10.41 -24.13 13.92
CA ASP A 7 -10.47 -22.68 14.08
C ASP A 7 -10.41 -22.06 12.67
N ARG A 8 -11.51 -21.42 12.23
CA ARG A 8 -11.64 -20.76 10.93
C ARG A 8 -11.63 -19.25 11.16
N PRO A 9 -10.46 -18.66 11.47
CA PRO A 9 -10.38 -17.27 11.92
C PRO A 9 -10.79 -16.27 10.83
N LEU A 10 -10.82 -16.69 9.56
CA LEU A 10 -11.21 -15.85 8.44
C LEU A 10 -12.61 -16.18 7.91
N ASP A 11 -13.44 -16.87 8.70
CA ASP A 11 -14.82 -17.16 8.30
C ASP A 11 -15.62 -15.87 8.06
N GLY A 12 -16.34 -15.83 6.94
CA GLY A 12 -17.11 -14.68 6.51
C GLY A 12 -16.29 -13.50 5.93
N PHE A 13 -14.98 -13.62 5.78
CA PHE A 13 -14.17 -12.58 5.11
C PHE A 13 -14.09 -12.82 3.59
N LEU A 14 -14.21 -11.76 2.79
CA LEU A 14 -13.99 -11.76 1.35
C LEU A 14 -12.67 -11.07 1.02
N ILE A 15 -11.72 -11.83 0.48
CA ILE A 15 -10.33 -11.39 0.29
C ILE A 15 -9.97 -11.36 -1.19
N GLY A 16 -9.50 -10.21 -1.66
CA GLY A 16 -8.91 -10.06 -2.98
C GLY A 16 -7.48 -10.61 -3.05
N VAL A 17 -7.17 -11.38 -4.09
CA VAL A 17 -5.82 -11.90 -4.35
C VAL A 17 -5.32 -11.38 -5.69
N THR A 18 -4.19 -10.67 -5.67
CA THR A 18 -3.56 -10.09 -6.87
C THR A 18 -2.41 -10.92 -7.45
N ALA A 19 -2.02 -11.99 -6.75
CA ALA A 19 -0.90 -12.84 -7.15
C ALA A 19 -1.18 -13.55 -8.49
N ALA A 20 -0.22 -13.47 -9.40
CA ALA A 20 -0.24 -14.21 -10.67
C ALA A 20 0.38 -15.61 -10.54
N ARG A 21 1.38 -15.77 -9.66
CA ARG A 21 2.11 -17.02 -9.43
C ARG A 21 1.82 -17.56 -8.05
N LYS A 22 1.81 -18.89 -7.92
CA LYS A 22 1.49 -19.60 -6.65
C LYS A 22 0.13 -19.19 -6.08
N VAL A 23 -0.80 -18.81 -6.95
CA VAL A 23 -2.15 -18.39 -6.53
C VAL A 23 -2.86 -19.54 -5.82
N GLU A 24 -2.69 -20.77 -6.30
CA GLU A 24 -3.30 -21.97 -5.73
C GLU A 24 -2.83 -22.19 -4.28
N GLU A 25 -1.54 -21.95 -4.00
CA GLU A 25 -0.98 -22.02 -2.65
C GLU A 25 -1.62 -20.96 -1.74
N GLN A 26 -1.76 -19.74 -2.24
CA GLN A 26 -2.32 -18.61 -1.49
C GLN A 26 -3.83 -18.77 -1.24
N VAL A 27 -4.60 -19.10 -2.28
CA VAL A 27 -6.05 -19.34 -2.21
C VAL A 27 -6.32 -20.47 -1.23
N ALA A 28 -5.62 -21.61 -1.36
CA ALA A 28 -5.82 -22.74 -0.46
C ALA A 28 -5.45 -22.41 1.00
N LEU A 29 -4.45 -21.56 1.24
CA LEU A 29 -4.14 -21.09 2.61
C LEU A 29 -5.27 -20.25 3.20
N LEU A 30 -5.88 -19.37 2.42
CA LEU A 30 -6.99 -18.50 2.82
C LEU A 30 -8.29 -19.30 3.04
N GLU A 31 -8.67 -20.15 2.09
CA GLU A 31 -9.91 -20.94 2.16
C GLU A 31 -9.90 -21.95 3.31
N ARG A 32 -8.74 -22.56 3.61
CA ARG A 32 -8.58 -23.42 4.79
C ARG A 32 -8.90 -22.71 6.11
N ARG A 33 -8.82 -21.37 6.14
CA ARG A 33 -9.14 -20.53 7.31
C ARG A 33 -10.56 -19.96 7.27
N GLY A 34 -11.37 -20.30 6.27
CA GLY A 34 -12.76 -19.85 6.14
C GLY A 34 -12.99 -18.65 5.22
N ALA A 35 -11.93 -18.05 4.67
CA ALA A 35 -12.10 -16.91 3.77
C ALA A 35 -12.71 -17.34 2.42
N ARG A 36 -13.51 -16.45 1.85
CA ARG A 36 -13.85 -16.47 0.42
C ARG A 36 -12.82 -15.63 -0.33
N VAL A 37 -12.46 -16.07 -1.53
CA VAL A 37 -11.43 -15.39 -2.33
C VAL A 37 -12.00 -14.89 -3.65
N GLU A 38 -11.73 -13.62 -3.95
CA GLU A 38 -11.83 -13.06 -5.30
C GLU A 38 -10.42 -12.97 -5.88
N TRP A 39 -10.21 -13.57 -7.06
CA TRP A 39 -8.90 -13.58 -7.69
C TRP A 39 -8.88 -12.66 -8.91
N ALA A 40 -7.90 -11.77 -8.96
CA ALA A 40 -7.63 -10.91 -10.10
C ALA A 40 -6.11 -10.80 -10.31
N PRO A 41 -5.52 -11.58 -11.22
CA PRO A 41 -4.08 -11.55 -11.43
C PRO A 41 -3.67 -10.15 -11.88
N ALA A 42 -2.75 -9.52 -11.14
CA ALA A 42 -2.26 -8.19 -11.52
C ALA A 42 -1.24 -8.23 -12.65
N LEU A 43 -0.61 -9.38 -12.83
CA LEU A 43 0.54 -9.60 -13.69
C LEU A 43 0.28 -10.88 -14.49
N SER A 44 0.91 -11.01 -15.66
CA SER A 44 0.88 -12.25 -16.45
C SER A 44 1.50 -13.40 -15.66
N GLN A 45 0.96 -14.61 -15.89
CA GLN A 45 1.51 -15.84 -15.35
C GLN A 45 2.76 -16.31 -16.11
N ASP A 46 2.95 -15.82 -17.34
CA ASP A 46 4.09 -16.16 -18.16
C ASP A 46 5.37 -15.54 -17.61
N PRO A 47 6.53 -16.22 -17.75
CA PRO A 47 7.79 -15.62 -17.44
C PRO A 47 7.95 -14.38 -18.31
N ASN A 48 8.41 -13.28 -17.73
CA ASN A 48 9.79 -12.93 -18.00
C ASN A 48 10.20 -12.50 -19.44
N HIS A 49 9.32 -12.35 -20.45
CA HIS A 49 9.67 -11.97 -21.84
C HIS A 49 10.11 -10.52 -22.05
N VAL A 50 11.37 -10.34 -22.47
CA VAL A 50 11.85 -9.07 -23.03
C VAL A 50 10.96 -8.73 -24.22
N ASP A 51 10.23 -7.61 -24.14
CA ASP A 51 9.56 -7.03 -25.31
C ASP A 51 10.66 -6.44 -26.20
N ASP A 52 11.18 -7.26 -27.11
CA ASP A 52 12.35 -6.93 -27.96
C ASP A 52 12.03 -5.72 -28.85
N GLU A 53 10.78 -5.55 -29.30
CA GLU A 53 10.33 -4.40 -30.10
C GLU A 53 10.32 -3.12 -29.26
N GLN A 54 9.71 -3.14 -28.07
CA GLN A 54 9.68 -1.97 -27.20
C GLN A 54 11.07 -1.59 -26.68
N LEU A 55 11.90 -2.57 -26.31
CA LEU A 55 13.27 -2.32 -25.86
C LEU A 55 14.12 -1.74 -27.00
N ARG A 56 13.90 -2.20 -28.24
CA ARG A 56 14.56 -1.62 -29.41
C ARG A 56 14.11 -0.17 -29.64
N ALA A 57 12.82 0.11 -29.63
CA ALA A 57 12.30 1.47 -29.78
C ALA A 57 12.83 2.42 -28.69
N ALA A 58 12.92 1.96 -27.44
CA ALA A 58 13.53 2.73 -26.35
C ALA A 58 15.03 2.95 -26.57
N THR A 59 15.73 1.98 -27.14
CA THR A 59 17.16 2.12 -27.51
C THR A 59 17.34 3.14 -28.62
N GLU A 60 16.50 3.09 -29.65
CA GLU A 60 16.48 4.07 -30.74
C GLU A 60 16.20 5.48 -30.22
N ASP A 61 15.26 5.65 -29.28
CA ASP A 61 15.04 6.95 -28.63
C ASP A 61 16.28 7.41 -27.86
N VAL A 62 16.91 6.55 -27.05
CA VAL A 62 18.15 6.87 -26.33
C VAL A 62 19.22 7.40 -27.30
N LEU A 63 19.38 6.75 -28.45
CA LEU A 63 20.34 7.13 -29.49
C LEU A 63 19.94 8.37 -30.29
N ALA A 64 18.67 8.75 -30.32
CA ALA A 64 18.17 9.85 -31.15
C ALA A 64 18.74 11.22 -30.76
N ARG A 65 19.17 11.39 -29.50
CA ARG A 65 19.72 12.64 -28.95
C ARG A 65 20.77 12.34 -27.88
N PRO A 66 21.69 13.28 -27.55
CA PRO A 66 22.63 13.10 -26.44
C PRO A 66 21.92 12.81 -25.11
N VAL A 67 22.62 12.13 -24.21
CA VAL A 67 22.16 11.82 -22.84
C VAL A 67 23.04 12.60 -21.87
N ASP A 68 22.44 13.42 -21.00
CA ASP A 68 23.19 14.20 -20.02
C ASP A 68 23.58 13.32 -18.82
N MET A 69 22.68 12.44 -18.39
CA MET A 69 22.89 11.55 -17.25
C MET A 69 22.31 10.16 -17.49
N PHE A 70 23.07 9.12 -17.12
CA PHE A 70 22.63 7.74 -17.19
C PHE A 70 22.61 7.08 -15.81
N LEU A 71 21.47 6.52 -15.42
CA LEU A 71 21.28 5.84 -14.14
C LEU A 71 21.12 4.32 -14.33
N ALA A 72 22.14 3.56 -13.92
CA ALA A 72 22.17 2.10 -14.05
C ALA A 72 21.70 1.39 -12.77
N THR A 73 20.57 0.68 -12.82
CA THR A 73 19.93 0.18 -11.60
C THR A 73 20.30 -1.27 -11.27
N THR A 74 20.35 -2.16 -12.25
CA THR A 74 20.64 -3.58 -12.00
C THR A 74 21.59 -4.16 -13.03
N GLY A 75 22.50 -5.03 -12.59
CA GLY A 75 23.42 -5.71 -13.50
C GLY A 75 22.74 -6.65 -14.49
N VAL A 76 21.62 -7.29 -14.10
CA VAL A 76 20.89 -8.20 -14.99
C VAL A 76 20.18 -7.44 -16.09
N GLY A 77 19.51 -6.34 -15.77
CA GLY A 77 18.90 -5.46 -16.77
C GLY A 77 19.95 -4.90 -17.75
N MET A 78 21.04 -4.32 -17.26
CA MET A 78 22.13 -3.83 -18.11
C MET A 78 22.67 -4.92 -19.05
N LYS A 79 22.95 -6.13 -18.54
CA LYS A 79 23.45 -7.25 -19.36
C LYS A 79 22.46 -7.61 -20.47
N ALA A 80 21.17 -7.72 -20.14
CA ALA A 80 20.15 -8.09 -21.10
C ALA A 80 19.94 -6.99 -22.15
N TRP A 81 20.01 -5.72 -21.76
CA TRP A 81 19.93 -4.61 -22.71
C TRP A 81 21.12 -4.57 -23.66
N PHE A 82 22.35 -4.65 -23.13
CA PHE A 82 23.55 -4.71 -23.98
C PHE A 82 23.54 -5.92 -24.91
N GLY A 83 23.14 -7.10 -24.41
CA GLY A 83 23.00 -8.28 -25.25
C GLY A 83 21.90 -8.14 -26.31
N ALA A 84 20.85 -7.34 -26.06
CA ALA A 84 19.83 -7.03 -27.07
C ALA A 84 20.35 -6.03 -28.12
N ALA A 85 20.99 -4.95 -27.68
CA ALA A 85 21.64 -3.98 -28.55
C ALA A 85 22.70 -4.64 -29.45
N GLU A 86 23.46 -5.61 -28.94
CA GLU A 86 24.41 -6.40 -29.72
C GLU A 86 23.71 -7.18 -30.84
N ARG A 87 22.59 -7.86 -30.54
CA ARG A 87 21.79 -8.58 -31.56
C ARG A 87 21.25 -7.66 -32.64
N TRP A 88 20.94 -6.41 -32.31
CA TRP A 88 20.45 -5.41 -33.26
C TRP A 88 21.56 -4.64 -33.98
N GLY A 89 22.84 -4.88 -33.64
CA GLY A 89 23.98 -4.14 -34.19
C GLY A 89 24.11 -2.71 -33.68
N MET A 90 23.51 -2.40 -32.52
CA MET A 90 23.44 -1.07 -31.91
C MET A 90 24.31 -0.93 -30.66
N LEU A 91 25.10 -1.95 -30.30
CA LEU A 91 25.86 -1.97 -29.05
C LEU A 91 26.90 -0.83 -28.98
N ASP A 92 27.68 -0.66 -30.04
CA ASP A 92 28.76 0.34 -30.05
C ASP A 92 28.20 1.76 -29.94
N ASP A 93 27.13 2.06 -30.67
CA ASP A 93 26.42 3.34 -30.60
C ASP A 93 25.84 3.58 -29.21
N LEU A 94 25.25 2.54 -28.60
CA LEU A 94 24.68 2.61 -27.26
C LEU A 94 25.75 2.85 -26.19
N VAL A 95 26.88 2.16 -26.29
CA VAL A 95 28.03 2.35 -25.39
C VAL A 95 28.60 3.76 -25.56
N ALA A 96 28.72 4.26 -26.80
CA ALA A 96 29.18 5.62 -27.05
C ALA A 96 28.22 6.68 -26.46
N ALA A 97 26.91 6.51 -26.67
CA ALA A 97 25.90 7.41 -26.14
C ALA A 97 25.90 7.45 -24.60
N ILE A 98 25.96 6.28 -23.94
CA ILE A 98 26.05 6.19 -22.48
C ILE A 98 27.39 6.74 -21.98
N GLY A 99 28.48 6.48 -22.70
CA GLY A 99 29.83 6.94 -22.35
C GLY A 99 30.01 8.47 -22.42
N GLY A 100 29.16 9.17 -23.17
CA GLY A 100 29.10 10.62 -23.19
C GLY A 100 28.32 11.25 -22.02
N ALA A 101 27.59 10.45 -21.23
CA ALA A 101 26.74 10.91 -20.14
C ALA A 101 27.46 10.90 -18.78
N GLU A 102 26.92 11.62 -17.80
CA GLU A 102 27.27 11.41 -16.39
C GLU A 102 26.63 10.09 -15.90
N ILE A 103 27.45 9.08 -15.61
CA ILE A 103 26.97 7.74 -15.25
C ILE A 103 26.88 7.59 -13.73
N LEU A 104 25.69 7.31 -13.19
CA LEU A 104 25.51 6.85 -11.81
C LEU A 104 25.02 5.40 -11.80
N ALA A 105 25.48 4.63 -10.83
CA ALA A 105 25.09 3.24 -10.67
C ALA A 105 24.49 3.00 -9.30
N ARG A 106 23.39 2.24 -9.20
CA ARG A 106 22.78 1.90 -7.92
C ARG A 106 23.66 0.99 -7.06
N GLY A 107 24.52 0.16 -7.64
CA GLY A 107 25.36 -0.72 -6.82
C GLY A 107 26.31 -1.65 -7.60
N PRO A 108 27.05 -2.52 -6.91
CA PRO A 108 28.15 -3.32 -7.48
C PRO A 108 27.76 -4.13 -8.71
N LYS A 109 26.50 -4.59 -8.78
CA LYS A 109 26.00 -5.38 -9.93
C LYS A 109 25.86 -4.54 -11.20
N SER A 110 25.32 -3.32 -11.11
CA SER A 110 25.21 -2.43 -12.27
C SER A 110 26.57 -1.86 -12.65
N VAL A 111 27.40 -1.50 -11.68
CA VAL A 111 28.83 -1.15 -11.87
C VAL A 111 29.56 -2.23 -12.66
N GLY A 112 29.47 -3.49 -12.23
CA GLY A 112 30.11 -4.61 -12.91
C GLY A 112 29.58 -4.83 -14.33
N ALA A 113 28.35 -4.43 -14.65
CA ALA A 113 27.81 -4.51 -16.01
C ALA A 113 28.28 -3.37 -16.91
N LEU A 114 28.34 -2.15 -16.40
CA LEU A 114 28.91 -1.00 -17.08
C LEU A 114 30.38 -1.23 -17.44
N ARG A 115 31.19 -1.60 -16.44
CA ARG A 115 32.65 -1.76 -16.62
C ARG A 115 33.04 -2.85 -17.61
N ARG A 116 32.21 -3.89 -17.77
CA ARG A 116 32.43 -4.92 -18.81
C ARG A 116 32.33 -4.38 -20.23
N GLN A 117 31.58 -3.29 -20.44
CA GLN A 117 31.48 -2.57 -21.71
C GLN A 117 32.40 -1.35 -21.77
N GLY A 118 33.41 -1.26 -20.88
CA GLY A 118 34.34 -0.12 -20.84
C GLY A 118 33.79 1.16 -20.21
N LEU A 119 32.54 1.16 -19.73
CA LEU A 119 31.90 2.31 -19.11
C LEU A 119 32.27 2.43 -17.63
N ARG A 120 32.58 3.64 -17.17
CA ARG A 120 32.86 3.93 -15.76
C ARG A 120 31.81 4.84 -15.17
N GLU A 121 31.23 4.41 -14.07
CA GLU A 121 30.38 5.24 -13.24
C GLU A 121 31.17 6.35 -12.54
N LEU A 122 30.57 7.52 -12.42
CA LEU A 122 31.04 8.61 -11.57
C LEU A 122 30.85 8.26 -10.09
N TRP A 123 29.72 7.64 -9.76
CA TRP A 123 29.36 7.33 -8.37
C TRP A 123 28.41 6.14 -8.25
N ALA A 124 28.54 5.40 -7.15
CA ALA A 124 27.61 4.37 -6.71
C ALA A 124 27.54 4.31 -5.17
N PRO A 125 26.35 4.10 -4.56
CA PRO A 125 26.24 3.97 -3.11
C PRO A 125 26.69 2.58 -2.62
N GLU A 126 27.16 2.51 -1.38
CA GLU A 126 27.48 1.24 -0.69
C GLU A 126 26.21 0.45 -0.32
N SER A 127 25.09 1.14 -0.09
CA SER A 127 23.81 0.56 0.38
C SER A 127 23.05 -0.23 -0.68
N GLU A 128 23.38 -0.04 -1.95
CA GLU A 128 22.61 -0.52 -3.10
C GLU A 128 21.16 0.04 -3.18
N CYS A 129 20.84 1.10 -2.44
CA CYS A 129 19.51 1.73 -2.43
C CYS A 129 19.42 2.86 -3.45
N PHE A 130 18.26 3.00 -4.11
CA PHE A 130 18.05 4.07 -5.10
C PHE A 130 17.78 5.41 -4.41
N GLU A 131 17.23 5.39 -3.20
CA GLU A 131 17.04 6.55 -2.34
C GLU A 131 18.36 7.30 -2.11
N ASP A 132 19.48 6.59 -2.03
CA ASP A 132 20.80 7.20 -1.89
C ASP A 132 21.29 7.83 -3.19
N VAL A 133 20.89 7.29 -4.35
CA VAL A 133 21.11 7.96 -5.65
C VAL A 133 20.33 9.27 -5.71
N LEU A 134 19.06 9.25 -5.30
CA LEU A 134 18.25 10.48 -5.22
C LEU A 134 18.82 11.46 -4.19
N ALA A 135 19.33 10.97 -3.06
CA ALA A 135 19.97 11.80 -2.04
C ALA A 135 21.26 12.45 -2.57
N HIS A 136 22.06 11.73 -3.35
CA HIS A 136 23.25 12.25 -4.02
C HIS A 136 22.93 13.36 -5.03
N LEU A 137 21.77 13.28 -5.68
CA LEU A 137 21.29 14.31 -6.62
C LEU A 137 20.60 15.50 -5.93
N ARG A 138 20.41 15.48 -4.60
CA ARG A 138 19.75 16.60 -3.91
C ARG A 138 20.55 17.89 -4.06
N GLY A 139 19.85 18.96 -4.44
CA GLY A 139 20.44 20.29 -4.58
C GLY A 139 21.10 20.55 -5.92
N ARG A 140 21.16 19.56 -6.83
CA ARG A 140 21.48 19.81 -8.24
C ARG A 140 20.26 20.34 -8.98
N ASP A 141 20.50 21.27 -9.90
CA ASP A 141 19.51 21.67 -10.88
C ASP A 141 19.44 20.59 -11.97
N LEU A 142 18.30 19.91 -12.06
CA LEU A 142 18.04 18.90 -13.08
C LEU A 142 17.12 19.41 -14.20
N SER A 143 16.79 20.70 -14.19
CA SER A 143 15.83 21.30 -15.12
C SER A 143 16.31 21.16 -16.56
N GLY A 144 15.52 20.47 -17.38
CA GLY A 144 15.81 20.24 -18.80
C GLY A 144 16.89 19.20 -19.10
N LEU A 145 17.53 18.61 -18.08
CA LEU A 145 18.50 17.53 -18.30
C LEU A 145 17.78 16.28 -18.80
N ARG A 146 18.33 15.66 -19.84
CA ARG A 146 17.88 14.36 -20.32
C ARG A 146 18.53 13.26 -19.51
N ILE A 147 17.72 12.57 -18.72
CA ILE A 147 18.16 11.49 -17.84
C ILE A 147 17.61 10.17 -18.37
N VAL A 148 18.50 9.24 -18.70
CA VAL A 148 18.13 7.87 -19.06
C VAL A 148 18.27 6.97 -17.86
N VAL A 149 17.19 6.31 -17.46
CA VAL A 149 17.16 5.36 -16.34
C VAL A 149 16.99 3.96 -16.88
N GLN A 150 18.01 3.11 -16.72
CA GLN A 150 17.86 1.69 -17.02
C GLN A 150 17.15 1.02 -15.85
N GLU A 151 15.93 0.55 -16.05
CA GLU A 151 15.07 -0.05 -15.03
C GLU A 151 14.96 -1.58 -15.19
N HIS A 152 14.77 -2.28 -14.07
CA HIS A 152 14.39 -3.69 -14.03
C HIS A 152 12.96 -3.84 -13.47
N GLY A 153 11.96 -3.75 -14.35
CA GLY A 153 10.54 -3.80 -13.97
C GLY A 153 10.11 -2.69 -12.99
N GLN A 154 8.80 -2.62 -12.68
CA GLN A 154 8.06 -1.50 -12.06
C GLN A 154 8.60 -0.86 -10.75
N SER A 155 9.69 -1.35 -10.15
CA SER A 155 10.19 -0.87 -8.85
C SER A 155 10.83 0.53 -8.88
N LEU A 156 10.87 1.25 -10.01
CA LEU A 156 11.45 2.60 -10.11
C LEU A 156 10.55 3.62 -10.83
N SER A 157 9.25 3.33 -10.96
CA SER A 157 8.24 4.36 -11.30
C SER A 157 8.36 5.60 -10.40
N MET A 158 8.72 5.39 -9.13
CA MET A 158 8.95 6.44 -8.14
C MET A 158 10.21 7.27 -8.35
N ALA A 159 11.31 6.61 -8.71
CA ALA A 159 12.57 7.28 -9.00
C ALA A 159 12.44 8.23 -10.20
N SER A 160 11.90 7.70 -11.29
CA SER A 160 11.67 8.45 -12.51
C SER A 160 10.69 9.60 -12.28
N HIS A 161 9.65 9.38 -11.45
CA HIS A 161 8.73 10.42 -11.05
C HIS A 161 9.41 11.52 -10.21
N ALA A 162 10.26 11.16 -9.25
CA ALA A 162 11.00 12.11 -8.42
C ALA A 162 11.93 13.00 -9.26
N LEU A 163 12.63 12.42 -10.25
CA LEU A 163 13.49 13.15 -11.18
C LEU A 163 12.69 14.09 -12.09
N ARG A 164 11.55 13.63 -12.65
CA ARG A 164 10.65 14.49 -13.44
C ARG A 164 10.10 15.66 -12.62
N ARG A 165 9.77 15.43 -11.34
CA ARG A 165 9.34 16.51 -10.43
C ARG A 165 10.40 17.57 -10.18
N GLN A 166 11.67 17.27 -10.44
CA GLN A 166 12.79 18.22 -10.37
C GLN A 166 13.08 18.89 -11.73
N GLY A 167 12.23 18.68 -12.75
CA GLY A 167 12.34 19.34 -14.05
C GLY A 167 13.12 18.56 -15.11
N ALA A 168 13.58 17.33 -14.82
CA ALA A 168 14.31 16.51 -15.77
C ALA A 168 13.40 15.89 -16.85
N ASP A 169 13.95 15.74 -18.06
CA ASP A 169 13.37 14.92 -19.13
C ASP A 169 13.84 13.46 -18.94
N VAL A 170 12.99 12.62 -18.37
CA VAL A 170 13.38 11.25 -17.97
C VAL A 170 12.88 10.22 -18.97
N THR A 171 13.81 9.55 -19.64
CA THR A 171 13.58 8.36 -20.46
C THR A 171 13.84 7.11 -19.63
N VAL A 172 12.89 6.17 -19.60
CA VAL A 172 13.02 4.93 -18.84
C VAL A 172 13.17 3.76 -19.80
N VAL A 173 14.28 3.03 -19.67
CA VAL A 173 14.55 1.84 -20.47
C VAL A 173 14.29 0.60 -19.63
N THR A 174 13.15 -0.03 -19.88
CA THR A 174 12.71 -1.21 -19.14
C THR A 174 13.08 -2.47 -19.91
N VAL A 175 14.04 -3.24 -19.40
CA VAL A 175 14.58 -4.42 -20.10
C VAL A 175 13.67 -5.63 -20.03
N TYR A 176 12.84 -5.69 -19.00
CA TYR A 176 11.74 -6.62 -18.91
C TYR A 176 10.57 -5.94 -18.22
N ARG A 177 9.40 -5.95 -18.87
CA ARG A 177 8.15 -5.49 -18.27
C ARG A 177 7.42 -6.71 -17.73
N VAL A 178 7.06 -6.70 -16.45
CA VAL A 178 6.07 -7.66 -15.98
C VAL A 178 4.78 -7.35 -16.73
N ALA A 179 4.44 -8.21 -17.69
CA ALA A 179 3.26 -8.01 -18.49
C ALA A 179 2.04 -7.94 -17.56
N SER A 180 1.08 -7.07 -17.87
CA SER A 180 -0.22 -7.12 -17.22
C SER A 180 -0.88 -8.46 -17.53
N ALA A 181 -1.85 -8.88 -16.71
CA ALA A 181 -2.66 -10.04 -17.06
C ALA A 181 -3.33 -9.84 -18.44
N GLU A 182 -3.43 -10.91 -19.22
CA GLU A 182 -3.98 -10.87 -20.59
C GLU A 182 -5.43 -10.39 -20.62
N ASP A 183 -6.23 -10.83 -19.64
CA ASP A 183 -7.60 -10.37 -19.44
C ASP A 183 -7.65 -9.32 -18.31
N PRO A 184 -8.00 -8.05 -18.62
CA PRO A 184 -8.14 -7.01 -17.61
C PRO A 184 -9.46 -7.11 -16.82
N ALA A 185 -10.45 -7.90 -17.26
CA ALA A 185 -11.78 -7.93 -16.67
C ALA A 185 -11.80 -8.34 -15.18
N PRO A 186 -11.02 -9.34 -14.71
CA PRO A 186 -10.91 -9.64 -13.29
C PRO A 186 -10.37 -8.47 -12.47
N MET A 187 -9.40 -7.73 -13.01
CA MET A 187 -8.83 -6.57 -12.34
C MET A 187 -9.84 -5.42 -12.25
N PHE A 188 -10.60 -5.15 -13.31
CA PHE A 188 -11.66 -4.14 -13.27
C PHE A 188 -12.76 -4.50 -12.27
N ARG A 189 -13.15 -5.77 -12.21
CA ARG A 189 -14.07 -6.26 -11.17
C ARG A 189 -13.51 -6.05 -9.76
N MET A 190 -12.22 -6.35 -9.55
CA MET A 190 -11.55 -6.13 -8.27
C MET A 190 -11.57 -4.66 -7.87
N VAL A 191 -11.29 -3.74 -8.81
CA VAL A 191 -11.38 -2.29 -8.60
C VAL A 191 -12.78 -1.88 -8.16
N ASP A 192 -13.82 -2.38 -8.85
CA ASP A 192 -15.21 -2.09 -8.48
C ASP A 192 -15.54 -2.61 -7.07
N LEU A 193 -15.13 -3.83 -6.73
CA LEU A 193 -15.35 -4.43 -5.41
C LEU A 193 -14.64 -3.64 -4.31
N ILE A 194 -13.41 -3.15 -4.54
CA ILE A 194 -12.69 -2.32 -3.57
C ILE A 194 -13.38 -0.98 -3.39
N ALA A 195 -13.65 -0.28 -4.50
CA ALA A 195 -14.25 1.06 -4.45
C ALA A 195 -15.69 1.04 -3.89
N ASP A 196 -16.41 -0.07 -4.04
CA ASP A 196 -17.72 -0.33 -3.42
C ASP A 196 -17.62 -0.87 -1.97
N ARG A 197 -16.42 -1.05 -1.41
CA ARG A 197 -16.17 -1.59 -0.05
C ARG A 197 -16.75 -2.99 0.16
N LYS A 198 -16.71 -3.83 -0.87
CA LYS A 198 -17.23 -5.20 -0.84
C LYS A 198 -16.19 -6.24 -0.43
N LEU A 199 -14.91 -5.88 -0.38
CA LEU A 199 -13.82 -6.73 0.10
C LEU A 199 -13.40 -6.30 1.50
N ASP A 200 -12.99 -7.25 2.33
CA ASP A 200 -12.42 -6.94 3.64
C ASP A 200 -10.92 -6.68 3.56
N ALA A 201 -10.23 -7.33 2.61
CA ALA A 201 -8.80 -7.17 2.41
C ALA A 201 -8.39 -7.47 0.97
N VAL A 202 -7.25 -6.92 0.55
CA VAL A 202 -6.60 -7.28 -0.71
C VAL A 202 -5.14 -7.58 -0.45
N THR A 203 -4.65 -8.68 -1.01
CA THR A 203 -3.28 -9.13 -0.80
C THR A 203 -2.38 -8.75 -1.97
N PHE A 204 -1.17 -8.29 -1.66
CA PHE A 204 -0.16 -7.86 -2.62
C PHE A 204 1.17 -8.54 -2.31
N THR A 205 1.68 -9.31 -3.27
CA THR A 205 2.95 -10.03 -3.15
C THR A 205 4.11 -9.32 -3.84
N SER A 206 3.85 -8.16 -4.47
CA SER A 206 4.86 -7.36 -5.15
C SER A 206 4.37 -5.93 -5.37
N ALA A 207 5.29 -4.94 -5.35
CA ALA A 207 4.99 -3.56 -5.72
C ALA A 207 4.37 -3.42 -7.13
N PRO A 208 4.79 -4.21 -8.15
CA PRO A 208 4.11 -4.26 -9.44
C PRO A 208 2.60 -4.48 -9.38
N ALA A 209 2.14 -5.37 -8.48
CA ALA A 209 0.72 -5.66 -8.34
C ALA A 209 -0.08 -4.46 -7.79
N VAL A 210 0.56 -3.63 -6.96
CA VAL A 210 -0.03 -2.38 -6.46
C VAL A 210 -0.19 -1.39 -7.60
N ALA A 211 0.87 -1.18 -8.39
CA ALA A 211 0.84 -0.27 -9.53
C ALA A 211 -0.22 -0.68 -10.56
N ALA A 212 -0.27 -1.97 -10.93
CA ALA A 212 -1.28 -2.48 -11.87
C ALA A 212 -2.73 -2.24 -11.40
N LEU A 213 -3.01 -2.42 -10.10
CA LEU A 213 -4.33 -2.13 -9.54
C LEU A 213 -4.65 -0.63 -9.59
N MET A 214 -3.70 0.24 -9.19
CA MET A 214 -3.92 1.70 -9.16
C MET A 214 -3.98 2.33 -10.55
N ASP A 215 -3.32 1.72 -11.54
CA ASP A 215 -3.43 2.07 -12.95
C ASP A 215 -4.80 1.67 -13.50
N ALA A 216 -5.25 0.43 -13.24
CA ALA A 216 -6.60 -0.02 -13.61
C ALA A 216 -7.68 0.87 -12.98
N ALA A 217 -7.53 1.22 -11.70
CA ALA A 217 -8.43 2.16 -11.04
C ALA A 217 -8.40 3.56 -11.66
N GLY A 218 -7.25 4.00 -12.17
CA GLY A 218 -7.11 5.24 -12.93
C GLY A 218 -7.86 5.21 -14.26
N VAL A 219 -7.69 4.13 -15.04
CA VAL A 219 -8.39 3.91 -16.31
C VAL A 219 -9.91 3.92 -16.13
N MET A 220 -10.39 3.36 -15.02
CA MET A 220 -11.81 3.33 -14.67
C MET A 220 -12.33 4.64 -14.04
N GLY A 221 -11.46 5.63 -13.78
CA GLY A 221 -11.84 6.86 -13.07
C GLY A 221 -12.23 6.64 -11.60
N ARG A 222 -11.83 5.52 -10.99
CA ARG A 222 -12.17 5.12 -9.61
C ARG A 222 -11.00 5.22 -8.62
N ARG A 223 -9.86 5.77 -9.04
CA ARG A 223 -8.62 5.81 -8.23
C ARG A 223 -8.84 6.40 -6.83
N ASP A 224 -9.51 7.55 -6.73
CA ASP A 224 -9.75 8.21 -5.44
C ASP A 224 -10.68 7.38 -4.54
N ALA A 225 -11.69 6.73 -5.12
CA ALA A 225 -12.58 5.84 -4.39
C ALA A 225 -11.86 4.59 -3.87
N VAL A 226 -10.94 4.02 -4.66
CA VAL A 226 -10.09 2.90 -4.25
C VAL A 226 -9.15 3.31 -3.11
N ALA A 227 -8.48 4.47 -3.23
CA ALA A 227 -7.61 4.97 -2.18
C ALA A 227 -8.39 5.21 -0.87
N ALA A 228 -9.56 5.85 -0.96
CA ALA A 228 -10.43 6.08 0.20
C ALA A 228 -10.92 4.78 0.84
N ALA A 229 -11.25 3.77 0.03
CA ALA A 229 -11.65 2.45 0.55
C ALA A 229 -10.49 1.77 1.30
N PHE A 230 -9.27 1.82 0.79
CA PHE A 230 -8.10 1.28 1.50
C PHE A 230 -7.71 2.06 2.77
N GLN A 231 -8.08 3.34 2.85
CA GLN A 231 -7.82 4.17 4.03
C GLN A 231 -8.75 3.86 5.21
N ALA A 232 -9.90 3.23 4.96
CA ALA A 232 -10.94 3.06 5.99
C ALA A 232 -11.43 1.62 6.11
N ASP A 233 -11.88 1.01 5.02
CA ASP A 233 -12.75 -0.18 5.05
C ASP A 233 -12.04 -1.45 4.59
N VAL A 234 -11.15 -1.34 3.59
CA VAL A 234 -10.49 -2.47 2.94
C VAL A 234 -9.04 -2.52 3.39
N VAL A 235 -8.58 -3.67 3.90
CA VAL A 235 -7.20 -3.80 4.37
C VAL A 235 -6.24 -4.14 3.23
N ALA A 236 -5.34 -3.21 2.89
CA ALA A 236 -4.21 -3.49 2.00
C ALA A 236 -3.15 -4.33 2.74
N THR A 237 -3.04 -5.62 2.37
CA THR A 237 -2.13 -6.57 3.00
C THR A 237 -0.93 -6.82 2.09
N CYS A 238 0.24 -6.34 2.49
CA CYS A 238 1.47 -6.46 1.72
C CYS A 238 2.35 -7.59 2.26
N VAL A 239 3.02 -8.31 1.36
CA VAL A 239 3.94 -9.39 1.77
C VAL A 239 5.17 -8.85 2.50
N GLY A 240 5.56 -7.60 2.27
CA GLY A 240 6.72 -6.97 2.91
C GLY A 240 6.97 -5.52 2.48
N PRO A 241 8.03 -4.88 3.03
CA PRO A 241 8.22 -3.42 3.04
C PRO A 241 8.30 -2.79 1.65
N VAL A 242 8.92 -3.47 0.69
CA VAL A 242 9.00 -2.96 -0.70
C VAL A 242 7.61 -2.87 -1.34
N THR A 243 6.71 -3.80 -1.03
CA THR A 243 5.34 -3.76 -1.56
C THR A 243 4.50 -2.72 -0.83
N ALA A 244 4.68 -2.59 0.49
CA ALA A 244 4.02 -1.56 1.29
C ALA A 244 4.40 -0.14 0.85
N ALA A 245 5.69 0.11 0.59
CA ALA A 245 6.18 1.41 0.14
C ALA A 245 5.54 1.87 -1.18
N ALA A 246 5.11 0.94 -2.04
CA ALA A 246 4.40 1.29 -3.27
C ALA A 246 3.12 2.09 -2.98
N PHE A 247 2.46 1.88 -1.83
CA PHE A 247 1.22 2.56 -1.47
C PHE A 247 1.40 4.00 -0.93
N GLU A 248 2.63 4.41 -0.62
CA GLU A 248 2.90 5.67 0.11
C GLU A 248 2.38 6.92 -0.62
N LEU A 249 2.47 6.99 -1.96
CA LEU A 249 1.98 8.16 -2.70
C LEU A 249 0.48 8.37 -2.57
N TRP A 250 -0.27 7.31 -2.33
CA TRP A 250 -1.73 7.36 -2.23
C TRP A 250 -2.18 7.47 -0.78
N GLY A 251 -1.25 7.59 0.18
CA GLY A 251 -1.57 7.68 1.60
C GLY A 251 -2.36 6.46 2.09
N VAL A 252 -2.14 5.30 1.49
CA VAL A 252 -2.85 4.07 1.84
C VAL A 252 -2.11 3.36 2.97
N PRO A 253 -2.74 3.14 4.14
CA PRO A 253 -2.16 2.35 5.20
C PRO A 253 -2.11 0.88 4.78
N THR A 254 -1.02 0.18 5.15
CA THR A 254 -0.86 -1.25 4.86
C THR A 254 -0.52 -2.03 6.12
N ILE A 255 -0.82 -3.32 6.11
CA ILE A 255 -0.28 -4.28 7.08
C ILE A 255 0.73 -5.18 6.38
N GLN A 256 1.77 -5.61 7.10
CA GLN A 256 2.78 -6.52 6.59
C GLN A 256 3.38 -7.39 7.68
N PRO A 257 3.73 -8.64 7.40
CA PRO A 257 4.38 -9.52 8.38
C PRO A 257 5.83 -9.09 8.65
N SER A 258 6.36 -9.48 9.80
CA SER A 258 7.79 -9.27 10.14
C SER A 258 8.75 -10.02 9.22
N ARG A 259 8.29 -11.13 8.62
CA ARG A 259 9.04 -11.89 7.62
C ARG A 259 8.28 -11.85 6.30
N SER A 260 8.97 -11.44 5.22
CA SER A 260 8.38 -11.33 3.89
C SER A 260 8.11 -12.69 3.23
N ARG A 261 7.10 -13.40 3.73
CA ARG A 261 6.71 -14.75 3.32
C ARG A 261 5.19 -14.86 3.29
N LEU A 262 4.68 -15.59 2.29
CA LEU A 262 3.25 -15.83 2.09
C LEU A 262 2.57 -16.33 3.37
N ALA A 263 3.06 -17.42 3.96
CA ALA A 263 2.48 -17.99 5.17
C ALA A 263 2.45 -17.00 6.36
N ALA A 264 3.47 -16.14 6.50
CA ALA A 264 3.52 -15.14 7.56
C ALA A 264 2.50 -14.00 7.31
N MET A 265 2.31 -13.60 6.05
CA MET A 265 1.28 -12.65 5.64
C MET A 265 -0.12 -13.18 5.95
N ILE A 266 -0.41 -14.43 5.59
CA ILE A 266 -1.69 -15.07 5.92
C ILE A 266 -1.91 -15.15 7.44
N LYS A 267 -0.88 -15.52 8.21
CA LYS A 267 -0.96 -15.57 9.67
C LYS A 267 -1.26 -14.21 10.30
N LEU A 268 -0.70 -13.13 9.74
CA LEU A 268 -1.03 -11.78 10.19
C LEU A 268 -2.52 -11.47 9.97
N MET A 269 -3.07 -11.84 8.80
CA MET A 269 -4.49 -11.62 8.48
C MET A 269 -5.43 -12.35 9.44
N GLU A 270 -5.06 -13.57 9.90
CA GLU A 270 -5.83 -14.33 10.90
C GLU A 270 -6.07 -13.54 12.20
N THR A 271 -5.19 -12.59 12.52
CA THR A 271 -5.31 -11.76 13.73
C THR A 271 -5.87 -10.38 13.42
N GLU A 272 -5.36 -9.72 12.38
CA GLU A 272 -5.72 -8.34 12.03
C GLU A 272 -7.16 -8.20 11.55
N LEU A 273 -7.64 -9.10 10.67
CA LEU A 273 -8.97 -8.94 10.08
C LEU A 273 -10.08 -9.19 11.12
N PRO A 274 -10.03 -10.26 11.95
CA PRO A 274 -11.00 -10.45 13.02
C PRO A 274 -10.97 -9.34 14.06
N ALA A 275 -9.79 -8.85 14.45
CA ALA A 275 -9.68 -7.75 15.41
C ALA A 275 -10.34 -6.47 14.88
N ARG A 276 -10.17 -6.15 13.58
CA ARG A 276 -10.77 -4.98 12.95
C ARG A 276 -12.30 -5.11 12.80
N ARG A 277 -12.79 -6.28 12.35
CA ARG A 277 -14.22 -6.55 12.19
C ARG A 277 -14.96 -6.62 13.52
N SER A 278 -14.34 -7.20 14.55
CA SER A 278 -14.97 -7.35 15.87
C SER A 278 -15.01 -6.04 16.68
N GLY A 279 -14.36 -4.98 16.21
CA GLY A 279 -14.30 -3.71 16.93
C GLY A 279 -13.52 -3.79 18.24
N THR A 280 -13.44 -2.66 18.95
CA THR A 280 -12.84 -2.62 20.30
C THR A 280 -13.87 -3.09 21.31
N ALA A 281 -13.66 -4.28 21.86
CA ALA A 281 -14.49 -4.83 22.94
C ALA A 281 -14.01 -4.31 24.31
N ILE A 282 -14.93 -3.68 25.05
CA ILE A 282 -14.66 -2.97 26.29
C ILE A 282 -15.63 -3.49 27.35
N PRO A 283 -15.14 -4.21 28.38
CA PRO A 283 -15.97 -4.52 29.54
C PRO A 283 -16.27 -3.24 30.31
N VAL A 284 -17.55 -2.98 30.61
CA VAL A 284 -18.02 -1.77 31.31
C VAL A 284 -19.11 -2.19 32.30
N ALA A 285 -18.85 -2.12 33.60
CA ALA A 285 -19.83 -2.43 34.65
C ALA A 285 -20.58 -3.78 34.47
N GLY A 286 -19.87 -4.83 34.04
CA GLY A 286 -20.44 -6.16 33.83
C GLY A 286 -21.14 -6.37 32.48
N HIS A 287 -21.13 -5.35 31.61
CA HIS A 287 -21.59 -5.43 30.22
C HIS A 287 -20.39 -5.44 29.26
N LEU A 288 -20.60 -5.97 28.05
CA LEU A 288 -19.62 -5.90 26.97
C LEU A 288 -20.04 -4.86 25.94
N LEU A 289 -19.31 -3.74 25.90
CA LEU A 289 -19.48 -2.70 24.88
C LEU A 289 -18.52 -2.96 23.73
N VAL A 290 -19.01 -3.09 22.50
CA VAL A 290 -18.18 -3.23 21.30
C VAL A 290 -18.34 -2.00 20.42
N LEU A 291 -17.23 -1.36 20.10
CA LEU A 291 -17.18 -0.21 19.19
C LEU A 291 -16.52 -0.59 17.87
N HIS A 292 -17.27 -0.48 16.77
CA HIS A 292 -16.79 -0.75 15.43
C HIS A 292 -17.15 0.43 14.51
N GLY A 293 -16.20 1.34 14.27
CA GLY A 293 -16.47 2.57 13.52
C GLY A 293 -17.58 3.38 14.19
N ASP A 294 -18.71 3.55 13.50
CA ASP A 294 -19.92 4.21 14.01
C ASP A 294 -20.95 3.27 14.64
N THR A 295 -20.70 1.96 14.55
CA THR A 295 -21.56 0.92 15.11
C THR A 295 -21.18 0.64 16.56
N VAL A 296 -22.18 0.59 17.43
CA VAL A 296 -22.05 0.30 18.86
C VAL A 296 -22.89 -0.92 19.18
N LEU A 297 -22.30 -1.93 19.79
CA LEU A 297 -23.03 -3.09 20.33
C LEU A 297 -22.91 -3.10 21.86
N LEU A 298 -24.00 -3.36 22.57
CA LEU A 298 -24.02 -3.60 24.00
C LEU A 298 -24.55 -5.01 24.25
N ASP A 299 -23.72 -5.88 24.81
CA ASP A 299 -24.02 -7.31 25.01
C ASP A 299 -24.52 -8.00 23.72
N GLY A 300 -23.95 -7.59 22.57
CA GLY A 300 -24.31 -8.12 21.25
C GLY A 300 -25.54 -7.47 20.60
N VAL A 301 -26.20 -6.51 21.26
CA VAL A 301 -27.34 -5.76 20.71
C VAL A 301 -26.89 -4.42 20.14
N GLU A 302 -27.24 -4.13 18.89
CA GLU A 302 -26.90 -2.86 18.25
C GLU A 302 -27.62 -1.67 18.90
N VAL A 303 -26.85 -0.64 19.22
CA VAL A 303 -27.32 0.61 19.82
C VAL A 303 -27.06 1.74 18.84
N ARG A 304 -28.13 2.27 18.22
CA ARG A 304 -28.01 3.39 17.29
C ARG A 304 -27.76 4.70 18.01
N MET A 305 -26.77 5.46 17.55
CA MET A 305 -26.39 6.74 18.12
C MET A 305 -26.11 7.77 17.02
N SER A 306 -26.50 9.02 17.25
CA SER A 306 -26.09 10.14 16.38
C SER A 306 -24.62 10.50 16.60
N ALA A 307 -24.00 11.19 15.64
CA ALA A 307 -22.56 11.51 15.64
C ALA A 307 -22.00 12.14 16.94
N GLY A 308 -22.73 13.07 17.57
CA GLY A 308 -22.28 13.71 18.82
C GLY A 308 -22.12 12.74 20.00
N PRO A 309 -23.20 12.05 20.42
CA PRO A 309 -23.13 10.97 21.40
C PRO A 309 -22.10 9.87 21.07
N LEU A 310 -22.01 9.45 19.81
CA LEU A 310 -21.02 8.47 19.37
C LEU A 310 -19.58 8.98 19.60
N ALA A 311 -19.27 10.21 19.23
CA ALA A 311 -17.95 10.79 19.43
C ALA A 311 -17.57 10.89 20.92
N VAL A 312 -18.53 11.23 21.79
CA VAL A 312 -18.34 11.19 23.24
C VAL A 312 -18.04 9.77 23.71
N LEU A 313 -18.81 8.77 23.26
CA LEU A 313 -18.61 7.38 23.65
C LEU A 313 -17.24 6.85 23.19
N GLN A 314 -16.87 7.09 21.94
CA GLN A 314 -15.56 6.75 21.37
C GLN A 314 -14.43 7.40 22.18
N ARG A 315 -14.58 8.67 22.58
CA ARG A 315 -13.56 9.36 23.38
C ARG A 315 -13.40 8.77 24.77
N LEU A 316 -14.50 8.41 25.44
CA LEU A 316 -14.46 7.74 26.74
C LEU A 316 -13.89 6.32 26.66
N ALA A 317 -14.06 5.66 25.51
CA ALA A 317 -13.60 4.31 25.24
C ALA A 317 -12.10 4.18 24.95
N VAL A 318 -11.40 5.27 24.63
CA VAL A 318 -9.94 5.24 24.38
C VAL A 318 -9.17 4.72 25.60
N ASN A 319 -9.60 5.10 26.81
CA ASN A 319 -9.02 4.60 28.06
C ASN A 319 -10.14 4.40 29.10
N PRO A 320 -10.81 3.23 29.09
CA PRO A 320 -11.94 2.94 29.98
C PRO A 320 -11.56 3.15 31.45
N GLY A 321 -12.47 3.74 32.24
CA GLY A 321 -12.21 4.08 33.64
C GLY A 321 -11.43 5.38 33.88
N HIS A 322 -10.74 5.93 32.87
CA HIS A 322 -10.09 7.24 32.95
C HIS A 322 -11.11 8.38 32.87
N VAL A 323 -10.89 9.45 33.65
CA VAL A 323 -11.77 10.63 33.65
C VAL A 323 -11.39 11.56 32.52
N VAL A 324 -12.29 11.73 31.56
CA VAL A 324 -12.17 12.68 30.45
C VAL A 324 -12.85 13.99 30.84
N SER A 325 -12.12 15.10 30.67
CA SER A 325 -12.62 16.43 31.01
C SER A 325 -13.74 16.89 30.05
N ARG A 326 -14.58 17.82 30.50
CA ARG A 326 -15.63 18.41 29.63
C ARG A 326 -15.04 19.12 28.42
N GLN A 327 -13.91 19.78 28.58
CA GLN A 327 -13.21 20.47 27.50
C GLN A 327 -12.71 19.47 26.46
N GLU A 328 -12.14 18.34 26.87
CA GLU A 328 -11.74 17.27 25.94
C GLU A 328 -12.92 16.66 25.18
N LEU A 329 -14.05 16.44 25.87
CA LEU A 329 -15.26 15.94 25.22
C LEU A 329 -15.85 16.97 24.24
N LEU A 330 -15.77 18.25 24.57
CA LEU A 330 -16.21 19.33 23.68
C LEU A 330 -15.38 19.34 22.39
N CYS A 331 -14.05 19.19 22.49
CA CYS A 331 -13.18 19.10 21.32
C CYS A 331 -13.48 17.87 20.44
N ALA A 332 -14.07 16.81 21.00
CA ALA A 332 -14.44 15.61 20.27
C ALA A 332 -15.80 15.71 19.54
N LEU A 333 -16.66 16.68 19.89
CA LEU A 333 -17.99 16.80 19.27
C LEU A 333 -17.93 17.32 17.82
N PRO A 334 -18.87 16.91 16.94
CA PRO A 334 -19.03 17.51 15.62
C PRO A 334 -19.30 19.02 15.74
N GLY A 335 -18.40 19.86 15.23
CA GLY A 335 -18.40 21.32 15.42
C GLY A 335 -17.26 21.87 16.30
N GLY A 336 -16.47 20.99 16.94
CA GLY A 336 -15.26 21.32 17.69
C GLY A 336 -15.51 22.20 18.93
N ALA A 337 -14.49 22.97 19.32
CA ALA A 337 -14.50 23.86 20.50
C ALA A 337 -15.50 25.03 20.42
N SER A 338 -16.25 25.15 19.30
CA SER A 338 -17.28 26.17 19.10
C SER A 338 -18.60 25.85 19.83
N GLY A 339 -18.75 24.63 20.36
CA GLY A 339 -19.92 24.21 21.13
C GLY A 339 -19.91 24.74 22.58
N SER A 340 -21.06 24.67 23.25
CA SER A 340 -21.17 25.01 24.67
C SER A 340 -20.99 23.78 25.57
N GLU A 341 -20.67 23.99 26.85
CA GLU A 341 -20.62 22.92 27.86
C GLU A 341 -21.94 22.12 27.92
N HIS A 342 -23.06 22.79 27.66
CA HIS A 342 -24.37 22.18 27.54
C HIS A 342 -24.45 21.14 26.40
N ALA A 343 -23.72 21.31 25.31
CA ALA A 343 -23.68 20.34 24.22
C ALA A 343 -23.05 19.00 24.66
N VAL A 344 -22.00 19.06 25.50
CA VAL A 344 -21.38 17.87 26.10
C VAL A 344 -22.35 17.19 27.04
N GLU A 345 -23.05 17.93 27.90
CA GLU A 345 -24.04 17.37 28.81
C GLU A 345 -25.17 16.66 28.06
N MET A 346 -25.70 17.28 26.99
CA MET A 346 -26.73 16.69 26.15
C MET A 346 -26.24 15.46 25.39
N ALA A 347 -24.99 15.47 24.92
CA ALA A 347 -24.38 14.30 24.28
C ALA A 347 -24.22 13.15 25.28
N VAL A 348 -23.68 13.40 26.48
CA VAL A 348 -23.55 12.40 27.54
C VAL A 348 -24.91 11.86 28.00
N ALA A 349 -25.92 12.71 28.13
CA ALA A 349 -27.28 12.29 28.48
C ALA A 349 -27.85 11.32 27.44
N ARG A 350 -27.62 11.60 26.14
CA ARG A 350 -28.00 10.71 25.04
C ARG A 350 -27.20 9.40 25.03
N VAL A 351 -25.90 9.43 25.34
CA VAL A 351 -25.11 8.19 25.53
C VAL A 351 -25.73 7.34 26.64
N ARG A 352 -26.00 7.92 27.81
CA ARG A 352 -26.62 7.21 28.94
C ARG A 352 -27.99 6.64 28.63
N ALA A 353 -28.80 7.37 27.85
CA ALA A 353 -30.10 6.87 27.41
C ALA A 353 -29.95 5.65 26.48
N ALA A 354 -28.89 5.63 25.66
CA ALA A 354 -28.64 4.58 24.67
C ALA A 354 -28.01 3.32 25.27
N ILE A 355 -26.97 3.46 26.11
CA ILE A 355 -26.19 2.33 26.65
C ILE A 355 -26.42 2.06 28.15
N GLY A 356 -27.20 2.91 28.82
CA GLY A 356 -27.50 2.78 30.25
C GLY A 356 -26.77 3.81 31.12
N THR A 357 -27.49 4.33 32.13
CA THR A 357 -27.03 5.44 32.98
C THR A 357 -25.84 5.08 33.87
N ARG A 358 -25.69 3.79 34.22
CA ARG A 358 -24.62 3.28 35.10
C ARG A 358 -23.28 3.10 34.38
N LEU A 359 -23.30 2.98 33.04
CA LEU A 359 -22.11 2.71 32.24
C LEU A 359 -21.26 3.96 32.02
N VAL A 360 -21.86 5.16 32.08
CA VAL A 360 -21.13 6.43 32.01
C VAL A 360 -21.26 7.16 33.35
N GLN A 361 -20.16 7.27 34.09
CA GLN A 361 -20.13 7.91 35.40
C GLN A 361 -19.74 9.38 35.28
N THR A 362 -20.39 10.24 36.08
CA THR A 362 -19.95 11.62 36.27
C THR A 362 -18.99 11.68 37.45
N VAL A 363 -17.82 12.24 37.23
CA VAL A 363 -16.88 12.58 38.29
C VAL A 363 -17.02 14.07 38.57
N VAL A 364 -17.59 14.39 39.73
CA VAL A 364 -17.95 15.74 40.16
C VAL A 364 -16.77 16.70 39.96
N LYS A 365 -17.02 17.83 39.30
CA LYS A 365 -16.04 18.87 38.94
C LYS A 365 -14.87 18.44 38.03
N ARG A 366 -14.80 17.18 37.59
CA ARG A 366 -13.69 16.67 36.77
C ARG A 366 -14.10 16.24 35.36
N GLY A 367 -15.27 15.64 35.19
CA GLY A 367 -15.77 15.22 33.87
C GLY A 367 -16.50 13.89 33.90
N TYR A 368 -16.25 13.03 32.92
CA TYR A 368 -16.97 11.76 32.72
C TYR A 368 -16.01 10.61 32.44
N ARG A 369 -16.43 9.39 32.75
CA ARG A 369 -15.70 8.16 32.42
C ARG A 369 -16.63 7.01 32.11
N LEU A 370 -16.15 6.00 31.40
CA LEU A 370 -16.80 4.69 31.41
C LEU A 370 -16.60 4.04 32.79
N ALA A 371 -17.64 3.36 33.27
CA ALA A 371 -17.55 2.58 34.49
C ALA A 371 -16.51 1.45 34.30
N PRO A 372 -15.65 1.21 35.31
CA PRO A 372 -14.67 0.14 35.25
C PRO A 372 -15.31 -1.25 35.27
#